data_AF-A0A382WTL6-F1
#
_entry.id   AF-A0A382WTL6-F1
#
_cell.length_a   1.000
_cell.length_b   1.000
_cell.length_c   1.000
_cell.angle_alpha   90.00
_cell.angle_beta   90.00
_cell.angle_gamma   90.00
#
_symmetry.space_group_name_H-M   'P 1'
#
loop_
_entity.id
_entity.type
_entity.pdbx_description
1 polymer ?
#
loop_
_entity_poly.entity_id
_entity_poly.type
_entity_poly.pdbx_seq_one_letter_code
_entity_poly.pdbx_strand_id
1 'polypeptide(L)' 'MNSSLPAHKDVSLVEIARRVGTPLYVYSASDVTERYLAFDQAFGGYPHRVHYALKANSTLAIARLVQTLGGGAD' A
#
# COMPACT_ATOMS: atom_id res chain seq x y z
N MET A 1 -2.40 -19.16 20.24
CA MET A 1 -3.14 -17.95 19.84
C MET A 1 -2.23 -17.00 19.06
N ASN A 2 -1.69 -17.46 17.91
CA ASN A 2 -0.95 -16.60 16.99
C ASN A 2 -1.74 -16.56 15.69
N SER A 3 -2.56 -15.52 15.54
CA SER A 3 -3.09 -15.13 14.24
C SER A 3 -1.91 -14.70 13.37
N SER A 4 -1.45 -15.60 12.52
CA SER A 4 -0.46 -15.35 11.48
C SER A 4 -1.00 -14.32 10.50
N LEU A 5 -0.67 -13.05 10.76
CA LEU A 5 -0.72 -11.98 9.77
C LEU A 5 0.19 -12.37 8.59
N PRO A 6 -0.20 -12.10 7.34
CA PRO A 6 0.63 -12.40 6.18
C PRO A 6 2.01 -11.78 6.36
N ALA A 7 3.04 -12.55 6.01
CA ALA A 7 4.45 -12.22 6.23
C ALA A 7 4.78 -10.80 5.75
N HIS A 8 4.86 -9.82 6.65
CA HIS A 8 5.41 -8.49 6.37
C HIS A 8 6.94 -8.58 6.36
N LYS A 9 7.41 -9.34 5.38
CA LYS A 9 8.71 -9.39 4.68
C LYS A 9 9.87 -8.74 5.41
N ASP A 10 10.70 -9.57 6.06
CA ASP A 10 12.17 -9.54 6.23
C ASP A 10 12.94 -8.20 6.23
N VAL A 11 12.32 -7.08 6.61
CA VAL A 11 12.96 -5.76 6.63
C VAL A 11 12.96 -5.21 8.05
N SER A 12 14.16 -4.97 8.59
CA SER A 12 14.35 -4.46 9.95
C SER A 12 13.96 -2.98 10.05
N LEU A 13 12.85 -2.70 10.76
CA LEU A 13 12.45 -1.32 11.08
C LEU A 13 13.50 -0.60 11.93
N VAL A 14 14.23 -1.33 12.77
CA VAL A 14 15.32 -0.77 13.59
C VAL A 14 16.46 -0.26 12.72
N GLU A 15 16.82 -1.00 11.68
CA GLU A 15 17.87 -0.59 10.74
C GLU A 15 17.44 0.66 9.96
N ILE A 16 16.20 0.69 9.47
CA ILE A 16 15.65 1.86 8.80
C ILE A 16 15.66 3.07 9.74
N ALA A 17 15.20 2.92 10.98
CA ALA A 17 15.17 4.00 11.95
C ALA A 17 16.58 4.52 12.28
N ARG A 18 17.57 3.64 12.42
CA ARG A 18 18.98 4.03 12.61
C ARG A 18 19.55 4.79 11.40
N ARG A 19 19.20 4.37 10.19
CA ARG A 19 19.73 4.94 8.95
C ARG A 19 19.07 6.28 8.58
N VAL A 20 17.77 6.41 8.78
CA VAL A 20 16.96 7.57 8.33
C VAL A 20 16.70 8.57 9.47
N GLY A 21 16.70 8.12 10.72
CA GLY A 21 16.35 8.93 11.89
C GLY A 21 14.85 8.96 12.17
N THR A 22 14.49 9.25 13.43
CA THR A 22 13.10 9.32 13.91
C THR A 22 12.67 10.75 14.22
N PRO A 23 11.39 11.14 14.02
CA PRO A 23 10.28 10.28 13.57
C PRO A 23 10.29 10.02 12.05
N LEU A 24 9.90 8.81 11.65
CA LEU A 24 9.68 8.46 10.24
C LEU A 24 8.40 7.65 10.06
N TYR A 25 7.84 7.69 8.84
CA TYR A 25 6.77 6.81 8.41
C TYR A 25 7.32 5.74 7.47
N VAL A 26 6.91 4.49 7.68
CA VAL A 26 7.25 3.35 6.82
C VAL A 26 5.96 2.79 6.24
N TYR A 27 5.90 2.69 4.92
CA TYR A 27 4.77 2.11 4.18
C TYR A 27 5.23 0.84 3.47
N SER A 28 4.41 -0.20 3.53
CA SER A 28 4.64 -1.46 2.79
C SER A 28 3.95 -1.37 1.43
N ALA A 29 4.73 -1.50 0.35
CA ALA A 29 4.17 -1.53 -1.00
C ALA A 29 3.29 -2.78 -1.23
N SER A 30 3.71 -3.95 -0.73
CA SER A 30 2.93 -5.18 -0.87
C SER A 30 1.57 -5.07 -0.18
N ASP A 31 1.55 -4.45 0.99
CA ASP A 31 0.33 -4.20 1.75
C ASP A 31 -0.69 -3.34 1.01
N VAL A 32 -0.20 -2.28 0.35
CA VAL A 32 -1.04 -1.40 -0.46
C VAL A 32 -1.53 -2.14 -1.71
N THR A 33 -0.65 -2.90 -2.37
CA THR A 33 -0.99 -3.72 -3.54
C THR A 33 -2.06 -4.76 -3.21
N GLU A 34 -1.89 -5.53 -2.14
CA GLU A 34 -2.84 -6.57 -1.72
C GLU A 34 -4.22 -5.98 -1.43
N ARG A 35 -4.27 -4.84 -0.70
CA ARG A 35 -5.53 -4.17 -0.38
C ARG A 35 -6.19 -3.57 -1.62
N TYR A 36 -5.41 -2.97 -2.52
CA TYR A 36 -5.92 -2.45 -3.79
C TYR A 36 -6.54 -3.57 -4.63
N LEU A 37 -5.80 -4.68 -4.82
CA LEU A 37 -6.26 -5.81 -5.62
C LEU A 37 -7.50 -6.48 -5.01
N ALA A 38 -7.55 -6.62 -3.68
CA ALA A 38 -8.74 -7.16 -3.01
C ALA A 38 -9.97 -6.27 -3.23
N PHE A 39 -9.79 -4.94 -3.22
CA PHE A 39 -10.86 -3.99 -3.48
C PHE A 39 -11.32 -4.01 -4.94
N ASP A 40 -10.38 -4.01 -5.89
CA ASP A 40 -10.65 -4.11 -7.34
C ASP A 40 -11.38 -5.42 -7.68
N GLN A 41 -10.90 -6.55 -7.16
CA GLN A 41 -11.52 -7.87 -7.37
C GLN A 41 -12.93 -7.97 -6.79
N ALA A 42 -13.28 -7.19 -5.76
CA ALA A 42 -14.61 -7.22 -5.17
C ALA A 42 -15.71 -6.74 -6.15
N PHE A 43 -15.36 -5.98 -7.18
CA PHE A 43 -16.29 -5.59 -8.25
C PHE A 43 -16.49 -6.67 -9.32
N GLY A 44 -15.70 -7.76 -9.28
CA GLY A 44 -15.81 -8.87 -10.22
C GLY A 44 -15.67 -8.44 -11.67
N GLY A 45 -16.62 -8.86 -12.52
CA GLY A 45 -16.63 -8.51 -13.95
C GLY A 45 -17.30 -7.17 -14.27
N TYR A 46 -17.78 -6.41 -13.27
CA TYR A 46 -18.45 -5.15 -13.55
C TYR A 46 -17.44 -4.11 -14.08
N PRO A 47 -17.72 -3.38 -15.17
CA PRO A 47 -16.81 -2.35 -15.66
C PRO A 47 -16.61 -1.24 -14.62
N HIS A 48 -15.39 -1.11 -14.09
CA HIS A 48 -15.06 -0.12 -13.08
C HIS A 48 -13.61 0.36 -13.21
N ARG A 49 -13.30 1.42 -12.48
CA ARG A 49 -11.92 1.88 -12.22
C ARG A 49 -11.86 2.38 -10.80
N VAL A 50 -10.87 1.90 -10.04
CA VAL A 50 -10.64 2.36 -8.66
C VAL A 50 -9.85 3.67 -8.69
N HIS A 51 -10.31 4.68 -7.95
CA HIS A 51 -9.61 5.95 -7.75
C HIS A 51 -9.15 6.08 -6.29
N TYR A 52 -7.84 6.22 -6.08
CA TYR A 52 -7.27 6.38 -4.75
C TYR A 52 -7.39 7.83 -4.28
N ALA A 53 -7.99 8.02 -3.10
CA ALA A 53 -8.18 9.34 -2.50
C ALA A 53 -6.86 9.91 -1.95
N LEU A 54 -6.26 10.89 -2.62
CA LEU A 54 -4.97 11.50 -2.27
C LEU A 54 -5.00 12.20 -0.91
N LYS A 55 -6.19 12.62 -0.45
CA LYS A 55 -6.39 13.17 0.90
C LYS A 55 -6.06 12.18 2.02
N ALA A 56 -6.02 10.87 1.73
CA ALA A 56 -5.61 9.85 2.70
C ALA A 56 -4.09 9.81 2.85
N ASN A 57 -3.35 9.85 1.75
CA ASN A 57 -1.89 9.95 1.72
C ASN A 57 -1.39 10.37 0.33
N SER A 58 -0.87 11.58 0.21
CA SER A 58 -0.42 12.13 -1.08
C SER A 58 1.05 11.81 -1.41
N THR A 59 1.67 10.86 -0.70
CA THR A 59 3.04 10.41 -1.02
C THR A 59 3.11 9.89 -2.45
N LEU A 60 3.94 10.52 -3.29
CA LEU A 60 4.01 10.20 -4.72
C LEU A 60 4.33 8.72 -5.01
N ALA A 61 5.08 8.05 -4.14
CA ALA A 61 5.35 6.62 -4.29
C ALA A 61 4.08 5.77 -4.21
N ILE A 62 3.12 6.13 -3.36
CA ILE A 62 1.82 5.44 -3.24
C ILE A 62 0.93 5.75 -4.44
N ALA A 63 0.87 7.02 -4.87
CA ALA A 63 0.12 7.41 -6.06
C ALA A 63 0.63 6.69 -7.32
N ARG A 64 1.96 6.59 -7.48
CA ARG A 64 2.58 5.82 -8.56
C ARG A 64 2.26 4.33 -8.46
N LEU A 65 2.29 3.76 -7.26
CA LEU A 65 1.93 2.35 -7.05
C LEU A 65 0.49 2.08 -7.51
N VAL A 66 -0.47 2.91 -7.12
CA VAL A 66 -1.87 2.78 -7.57
C VAL A 66 -1.98 2.90 -9.09
N GLN A 67 -1.28 3.87 -9.69
CA GLN A 67 -1.24 4.01 -11.15
C GLN A 67 -0.69 2.75 -11.85
N THR A 68 0.37 2.14 -11.32
CA THR A 68 0.93 0.89 -11.88
C THR A 68 -0.02 -0.30 -11.78
N LEU A 69 -0.97 -0.27 -10.84
CA LEU A 69 -2.02 -1.28 -10.69
C LEU A 69 -3.25 -1.00 -11.56
N GLY A 70 -3.23 0.06 -12.38
CA GLY A 70 -4.34 0.45 -13.28
C GLY A 70 -5.36 1.40 -12.65
N GLY A 71 -5.13 1.85 -11.42
CA GLY A 71 -6.00 2.78 -10.71
C GLY A 71 -5.78 4.25 -11.08
N GLY A 72 -6.78 5.06 -10.79
CA GLY A 72 -6.71 6.52 -10.83
C GLY A 72 -6.41 7.13 -9.46
N ALA A 73 -6.42 8.45 -9.41
CA ALA A 73 -6.39 9.23 -8.17
C ALA A 73 -7.58 10.20 -8.13
N ASP A 74 -8.02 10.53 -6.93
CA ASP A 74 -9.02 11.55 -6.60
C ASP A 74 -8.51 12.42 -5.44
#